data_AF-A0A7W5ZZZ6-F1
#
_entry.id   AF-A0A7W5ZZZ6-F1
#
_cell.length_a   1.000
_cell.length_b   1.000
_cell.length_c   1.000
_cell.angle_alpha   90.00
_cell.angle_beta   90.00
_cell.angle_gamma   90.00
#
_symmetry.space_group_name_H-M   'P 1'
#
loop_
_entity.id
_entity.type
_entity.pdbx_description
1 polymer ?
#
loop_
_entity_poly.entity_id
_entity_poly.type
_entity_poly.pdbx_seq_one_letter_code
_entity_poly.pdbx_strand_id
1 'polypeptide(L)' 'MTDGPEMPSALQVAQALSHVLRAKLADLAAVTISLTREEAALCLGLADGVAENLGRNDADHS' A
#
# COMPACT_ATOMS: atom_id res chain seq x y z
N MET A 1 -1.25 7.11 32.49
CA MET A 1 -0.55 6.39 31.41
C MET A 1 -1.46 6.44 30.20
N THR A 2 -1.21 7.35 29.27
CA THR A 2 -1.97 7.48 28.02
C THR A 2 -1.42 6.49 27.02
N ASP A 3 -1.94 5.27 27.08
CA ASP A 3 -1.80 4.26 26.02
C ASP A 3 -2.69 4.74 24.85
N GLY A 4 -2.17 5.68 24.07
CA GLY A 4 -2.80 6.06 22.81
C GLY A 4 -2.69 4.89 21.83
N PRO A 5 -3.68 4.66 20.96
CA PRO A 5 -3.58 3.59 19.97
C PRO A 5 -2.31 3.82 19.15
N GLU A 6 -1.34 2.90 19.27
CA GLU A 6 -0.12 2.94 18.46
C GLU A 6 -0.54 2.88 17.00
N MET A 7 -0.33 3.99 16.28
CA MET A 7 -0.65 4.02 14.86
C MET A 7 0.33 3.10 14.13
N PRO A 8 -0.16 2.18 13.29
CA PRO A 8 0.70 1.26 12.56
C PRO A 8 1.63 2.05 11.64
N SER A 9 2.89 1.63 11.57
CA SER A 9 3.86 2.22 10.66
C SER A 9 3.43 2.03 9.20
N ALA A 10 3.86 2.94 8.32
CA ALA A 10 3.60 2.83 6.89
C ALA A 10 4.05 1.47 6.30
N LEU A 11 5.14 0.90 6.84
CA LEU A 11 5.62 -0.43 6.45
C LEU A 11 4.63 -1.54 6.84
N GLN A 12 4.09 -1.51 8.07
CA GLN A 12 3.10 -2.47 8.52
C GLN A 12 1.82 -2.39 7.69
N VAL A 13 1.38 -1.16 7.34
CA VAL A 13 0.21 -0.95 6.47
C VAL A 13 0.46 -1.48 5.06
N ALA A 14 1.64 -1.22 4.48
CA ALA A 14 2.01 -1.74 3.17
C ALA A 14 2.06 -3.27 3.13
N GLN A 15 2.60 -3.90 4.18
CA GLN A 15 2.64 -5.36 4.31
C GLN A 15 1.24 -5.97 4.44
N ALA A 16 0.37 -5.36 5.27
CA ALA A 16 -1.01 -5.79 5.42
C ALA A 16 -1.78 -5.70 4.09
N LEU A 17 -1.63 -4.58 3.36
CA LEU A 17 -2.27 -4.39 2.06
C LEU A 17 -1.75 -5.39 1.02
N SER A 18 -0.45 -5.65 1.00
CA SER A 18 0.16 -6.67 0.13
C SER A 18 -0.40 -8.06 0.41
N HIS A 19 -0.64 -8.40 1.68
CA HIS A 19 -1.27 -9.66 2.05
C HIS A 19 -2.71 -9.76 1.53
N VAL A 20 -3.51 -8.71 1.71
CA VAL A 20 -4.90 -8.66 1.23
C VAL A 20 -4.99 -8.76 -0.29
N LEU A 21 -4.15 -8.02 -1.01
CA LEU A 21 -4.10 -8.06 -2.48
C LEU A 21 -3.67 -9.45 -2.97
N ARG A 22 -2.67 -10.08 -2.34
CA ARG A 22 -2.28 -11.46 -2.68
C ARG A 22 -3.42 -12.46 -2.48
N ALA A 23 -4.16 -12.34 -1.38
CA ALA A 23 -5.31 -13.20 -1.13
C ALA A 23 -6.40 -13.01 -2.20
N LYS A 24 -6.71 -11.77 -2.59
CA LYS A 24 -7.66 -11.47 -3.66
C LYS A 24 -7.18 -11.97 -5.03
N LEU A 25 -5.88 -11.86 -5.33
CA LEU A 25 -5.27 -12.35 -6.57
C LEU A 25 -5.13 -13.87 -6.64
N ALA A 26 -5.19 -14.57 -5.50
CA ALA A 26 -5.14 -16.03 -5.46
C ALA A 26 -6.41 -16.68 -6.03
N ASP A 27 -7.52 -15.92 -6.14
CA ASP A 27 -8.69 -16.35 -6.88
C ASP A 27 -8.45 -16.21 -8.39
N LEU A 28 -7.88 -17.26 -8.98
CA LEU A 28 -7.56 -17.32 -10.41
C LEU A 28 -8.80 -17.36 -11.32
N ALA A 29 -9.99 -17.59 -10.76
CA ALA A 29 -11.24 -17.58 -11.52
C ALA A 29 -11.84 -16.16 -11.62
N ALA A 30 -11.42 -15.24 -10.75
CA ALA A 30 -11.89 -13.87 -10.76
C ALA A 30 -11.29 -13.08 -11.93
N VAL A 31 -12.15 -12.56 -12.81
CA VAL A 31 -11.75 -11.66 -13.92
C VAL A 31 -11.46 -10.24 -13.40
N THR A 32 -12.08 -9.85 -12.29
CA THR A 32 -11.96 -8.51 -11.71
C THR A 32 -11.76 -8.61 -10.21
N ILE A 33 -10.83 -7.81 -9.69
CA ILE A 33 -10.61 -7.66 -8.25
C ILE A 33 -11.22 -6.34 -7.80
N SER A 34 -12.17 -6.43 -6.87
CA SER A 34 -12.78 -5.25 -6.26
C SER A 34 -12.05 -4.87 -4.98
N LEU A 35 -11.73 -3.58 -4.86
CA LEU A 35 -11.16 -2.98 -3.66
C LEU A 35 -12.22 -2.14 -2.96
N THR A 36 -12.20 -2.13 -1.62
CA THR A 36 -12.94 -1.13 -0.85
C THR A 36 -12.31 0.25 -1.07
N ARG A 37 -13.06 1.30 -0.71
CA ARG A 37 -12.55 2.68 -0.80
C ARG A 37 -11.26 2.88 0.00
N GLU A 38 -11.18 2.28 1.18
CA GLU A 38 -10.00 2.34 2.05
C GLU A 38 -8.81 1.59 1.44
N GLU A 39 -9.03 0.38 0.92
CA GLU A 39 -8.00 -0.39 0.23
C GLU A 39 -7.45 0.37 -0.99
N ALA A 40 -8.34 0.98 -1.79
CA ALA A 40 -7.96 1.76 -2.96
C ALA A 40 -7.17 3.04 -2.58
N ALA A 41 -7.62 3.78 -1.56
CA ALA A 41 -6.91 4.97 -1.08
C ALA A 41 -5.51 4.62 -0.54
N LEU A 42 -5.38 3.50 0.16
CA LEU A 42 -4.09 2.99 0.64
C LEU A 42 -3.18 2.58 -0.53
N CYS A 43 -3.70 1.87 -1.53
CA CYS A 43 -2.93 1.50 -2.72
C CYS A 43 -2.40 2.73 -3.44
N LEU A 44 -3.24 3.76 -3.60
CA LEU A 44 -2.87 5.02 -4.25
C LEU A 44 -1.77 5.74 -3.48
N GLY A 45 -1.94 5.95 -2.17
CA GLY A 45 -0.93 6.64 -1.36
C GLY A 45 0.43 5.93 -1.35
N LEU A 46 0.45 4.59 -1.37
CA LEU A 46 1.69 3.82 -1.49
C LEU A 46 2.32 3.96 -2.88
N ALA A 47 1.52 3.92 -3.95
CA ALA A 47 2.02 4.08 -5.32
C ALA A 47 2.62 5.48 -5.52
N ASP A 48 1.95 6.53 -5.04
CA ASP A 48 2.44 7.90 -5.10
C ASP A 48 3.74 8.05 -4.31
N GLY A 49 3.79 7.53 -3.07
CA GLY A 49 5.01 7.59 -2.25
C GLY A 49 6.20 6.85 -2.86
N VAL A 50 5.98 5.70 -3.51
CA VAL A 50 7.02 5.00 -4.26
C VAL A 50 7.47 5.80 -5.48
N ALA A 51 6.53 6.37 -6.25
CA ALA A 51 6.84 7.19 -7.42
C ALA A 51 7.65 8.43 -7.04
N GLU A 52 7.29 9.12 -5.95
CA GLU A 52 8.04 10.25 -5.41
C GLU A 52 9.46 9.84 -4.98
N ASN A 53 9.59 8.70 -4.28
CA ASN A 53 10.89 8.22 -3.83
C ASN A 53 11.80 7.83 -5.00
N LEU A 54 11.28 7.11 -6.00
CA LEU A 54 12.04 6.78 -7.21
C LEU A 54 12.44 8.04 -7.98
N GLY A 55 11.49 8.96 -8.21
CA GLY A 55 11.78 10.21 -8.93
C GLY A 55 12.83 11.08 -8.26
N ARG A 56 12.90 11.09 -6.92
CA ARG A 56 13.98 11.77 -6.18
C ARG A 56 15.34 11.09 -6.36
N ASN A 57 15.38 9.76 -6.41
CA ASN A 57 16.63 9.02 -6.63
C ASN A 57 17.16 9.18 -8.07
N ASP A 58 16.28 9.26 -9.07
CA ASP A 58 16.65 9.56 -10.46
C ASP A 58 17.16 11.02 -10.62
N ALA A 59 16.60 11.97 -9.87
CA ALA A 59 17.03 13.37 -9.90
C ALA A 59 18.37 13.62 -9.20
N ASP A 60 18.73 12.82 -8.19
CA ASP A 60 20.01 12.95 -7.45
C ASP A 60 21.21 12.39 -8.25
N HIS A 61 20.96 11.60 -9.30
CA HIS A 61 21.98 11.02 -10.18
C HIS A 61 22.14 11.74 -11.55
N SER A 62 21.49 12.90 -11.75
CA SER A 62 21.59 13.72 -12.98
C SER A 62 22.49 14.95 -12.83
#